data_AF-K4KMT0-F1
#
_entry.id   AF-K4KMT0-F1
#
_cell.length_a   1.000
_cell.length_b   1.000
_cell.length_c   1.000
_cell.angle_alpha   90.00
_cell.angle_beta   90.00
_cell.angle_gamma   90.00
#
_symmetry.space_group_name_H-M   'P 1'
#
loop_
_entity.id
_entity.type
_entity.pdbx_description
1 polymer ?
#
loop_
_entity_poly.entity_id
_entity_poly.type
_entity_poly.pdbx_seq_one_letter_code
_entity_poly.pdbx_strand_id
1 'polypeptide(L)'
;MKVIRTIGAHQPGAQKYRAAYGENLIAVRYRQDKHRRLITVELVVDARDAPEPPRGMTTQDEINAHFPVALRVRYDDNTTRQLIKRHNAKWSAQQKLWYLPRGLVHALNLAHLIVEGAYGACTDVDFYAEDRRPPTQNPHYPYRKKGY
;
A
#
# COMPACT_ATOMS: atom_id res chain seq x y z
N MET A 1 6.06 7.06 36.24
CA MET A 1 4.71 7.36 35.72
C MET A 1 4.43 6.53 34.47
N LYS A 2 3.44 5.64 34.48
CA LYS A 2 3.08 4.72 33.36
C LYS A 2 1.71 5.06 32.79
N VAL A 3 1.56 5.10 31.46
CA VAL A 3 0.23 5.20 30.82
C VAL A 3 -0.51 3.87 30.98
N ILE A 4 -1.72 3.92 31.52
CA ILE A 4 -2.57 2.74 31.75
C ILE A 4 -3.77 2.70 30.81
N ARG A 5 -4.17 3.84 30.25
CA ARG A 5 -5.26 3.94 29.27
C ARG A 5 -5.11 5.20 28.44
N THR A 6 -5.40 5.09 27.15
CA THR A 6 -5.53 6.22 26.22
C THR A 6 -6.94 6.23 25.66
N ILE A 7 -7.57 7.39 25.65
CA ILE A 7 -8.89 7.63 25.05
C ILE A 7 -8.71 8.68 23.96
N GLY A 8 -9.09 8.35 22.73
CA GLY A 8 -9.06 9.30 21.61
C GLY A 8 -10.15 10.38 21.76
N ALA A 9 -9.92 11.58 21.26
CA ALA A 9 -10.86 12.70 21.40
C ALA A 9 -12.28 12.37 20.90
N HIS A 10 -12.42 11.59 19.82
CA HIS A 10 -13.71 11.16 19.26
C HIS A 10 -14.45 10.12 20.12
N GLN A 11 -13.78 9.45 21.06
CA GLN A 11 -14.38 8.36 21.81
C GLN A 11 -15.34 8.89 22.90
N PRO A 12 -16.38 8.12 23.29
CA PRO A 12 -17.35 8.56 24.30
C PRO A 12 -16.71 8.99 25.62
N GLY A 13 -15.68 8.29 26.07
CA GLY A 13 -14.95 8.59 27.31
C GLY A 13 -14.18 9.93 27.31
N ALA A 14 -14.09 10.61 26.16
CA ALA A 14 -13.44 11.91 26.04
C ALA A 14 -14.43 13.09 26.10
N GLN A 15 -15.75 12.86 26.19
CA GLN A 15 -16.78 13.89 26.04
C GLN A 15 -16.59 15.10 26.97
N LYS A 16 -16.33 14.87 28.27
CA LYS A 16 -16.09 15.98 29.21
C LYS A 16 -14.82 16.78 28.91
N TYR A 17 -13.82 16.16 28.28
CA TYR A 17 -12.57 16.82 27.91
C TYR A 17 -12.72 17.55 26.59
N ARG A 18 -13.50 17.02 25.63
CA ARG A 18 -13.90 17.76 24.42
C ARG A 18 -14.66 19.03 24.78
N ALA A 19 -15.56 18.98 25.76
CA ALA A 19 -16.28 20.17 26.22
C ALA A 19 -15.33 21.27 26.76
N ALA A 20 -14.19 20.88 27.36
CA ALA A 20 -13.22 21.82 27.92
C ALA A 20 -12.15 22.29 26.92
N TYR A 21 -11.72 21.42 26.00
CA TYR A 21 -10.56 21.66 25.12
C TYR A 21 -10.92 21.75 23.62
N GLY A 22 -12.18 21.49 23.26
CA GLY A 22 -12.69 21.59 21.89
C GLY A 22 -11.97 20.68 20.89
N GLU A 23 -11.90 21.17 19.66
CA GLU A 23 -11.29 20.48 18.51
C GLU A 23 -9.78 20.30 18.62
N ASN A 24 -9.12 21.06 19.50
CA ASN A 24 -7.68 20.96 19.72
C ASN A 24 -7.30 19.72 20.55
N LEU A 25 -8.26 19.00 21.13
CA LEU A 25 -8.01 17.78 21.88
C LEU A 25 -7.63 16.63 20.94
N ILE A 26 -6.46 16.03 21.15
CA ILE A 26 -6.04 14.82 20.43
C ILE A 26 -6.40 13.56 21.23
N ALA A 27 -5.99 13.51 22.50
CA ALA A 27 -6.18 12.33 23.33
C ALA A 27 -6.17 12.67 24.83
N VAL A 28 -6.80 11.80 25.61
CA VAL A 28 -6.76 11.81 27.08
C VAL A 28 -6.00 10.57 27.55
N ARG A 29 -4.96 10.76 28.36
CA ARG A 29 -4.15 9.67 28.91
C ARG A 29 -4.28 9.58 30.42
N TYR A 30 -4.69 8.40 30.86
CA TYR A 30 -4.70 8.02 32.26
C TYR A 30 -3.33 7.41 32.58
N ARG A 31 -2.72 7.91 33.64
CA ARG A 31 -1.41 7.47 34.09
C ARG A 31 -1.47 7.02 35.54
N GLN A 32 -0.79 5.93 35.83
CA GLN A 32 -0.54 5.48 37.18
C GLN A 32 0.87 5.91 37.56
N ASP A 33 0.95 6.68 38.64
CA ASP A 33 2.17 6.92 39.37
C ASP A 33 2.16 6.10 40.68
N LYS A 34 3.28 6.03 41.39
CA LYS A 34 3.44 5.19 42.59
C LYS A 34 2.33 5.40 43.63
N HIS A 35 1.84 6.64 43.76
CA HIS A 35 0.86 7.01 44.80
C HIS A 35 -0.38 7.73 44.27
N ARG A 36 -0.50 7.96 42.95
CA ARG A 36 -1.62 8.72 42.39
C ARG A 36 -1.95 8.35 40.96
N ARG A 37 -3.22 8.57 40.61
CA ARG A 37 -3.71 8.53 39.23
C ARG A 37 -3.70 9.94 38.67
N LEU A 38 -3.08 10.09 37.50
CA LEU A 38 -3.01 11.36 36.79
C LEU A 38 -3.80 11.22 35.50
N ILE A 39 -4.46 12.30 35.12
CA ILE A 39 -5.13 12.41 33.82
C ILE A 39 -4.49 13.59 33.12
N THR A 40 -4.05 13.37 31.89
CA THR A 40 -3.46 14.42 31.07
C THR A 40 -4.10 14.43 29.71
N VAL A 41 -4.13 15.60 29.09
CA VAL A 41 -4.61 15.78 27.72
C VAL A 41 -3.43 16.08 26.80
N GLU A 42 -3.52 15.60 25.57
CA GLU A 42 -2.70 16.07 24.46
C GLU A 42 -3.51 17.08 23.65
N LEU A 43 -2.92 18.24 23.44
CA LEU A 43 -3.55 19.36 22.74
C LEU A 43 -2.70 19.76 21.55
N VAL A 44 -3.37 20.16 20.48
CA VAL A 44 -2.78 20.97 19.42
C VAL A 44 -2.62 22.39 19.96
N VAL A 45 -1.38 22.87 20.03
CA VAL A 45 -1.04 24.23 20.51
C VAL A 45 -0.53 25.14 19.40
N ASP A 46 -0.03 24.54 18.32
CA ASP A 46 0.34 25.21 17.07
C ASP A 46 0.01 24.24 15.93
N ALA A 47 -0.57 24.77 14.86
CA ALA A 47 -0.87 24.04 13.65
C ALA A 47 -0.42 24.90 12.48
N ARG A 48 0.50 24.35 11.69
CA ARG A 48 0.94 24.96 10.44
C ARG A 48 0.72 23.95 9.35
N ASP A 49 0.35 24.43 8.19
CA ASP A 49 0.40 23.60 7.00
C ASP A 49 1.84 23.14 6.83
N ALA A 50 2.05 21.82 6.88
CA ALA A 50 3.26 21.26 6.35
C ALA A 50 3.31 21.65 4.86
N PRO A 51 4.50 21.90 4.27
CA PRO A 51 4.59 21.96 2.82
C PRO A 51 3.89 20.71 2.28
N GLU A 52 3.03 20.89 1.28
CA GLU A 52 2.37 19.75 0.64
C GLU A 52 3.44 18.69 0.41
N PRO A 53 3.29 17.46 0.95
CA PRO A 53 4.15 16.38 0.50
C PRO A 53 4.01 16.38 -1.03
N PRO A 54 5.13 16.32 -1.79
CA PRO A 54 5.04 16.33 -3.25
C PRO A 54 3.99 15.28 -3.63
N ARG A 55 2.96 15.69 -4.39
CA ARG A 55 1.80 14.86 -4.70
C ARG A 55 2.27 13.45 -5.10
N GLY A 56 2.16 12.48 -4.19
CA GLY A 56 2.68 11.12 -4.41
C GLY A 56 3.52 10.50 -3.28
N MET A 57 3.00 10.43 -2.05
CA MET A 57 3.21 9.20 -1.26
C MET A 57 2.08 8.24 -1.68
N THR A 58 2.11 7.46 -2.75
CA THR A 58 3.13 6.93 -3.66
C THR A 58 3.12 7.69 -4.98
N THR A 59 4.26 7.91 -5.63
CA THR A 59 4.23 8.48 -6.99
C THR A 59 3.45 7.53 -7.89
N GLN A 60 2.74 8.03 -8.91
CA GLN A 60 2.09 7.16 -9.89
C GLN A 60 3.09 6.15 -10.46
N ASP A 61 4.37 6.51 -10.52
CA ASP A 61 5.48 5.66 -10.93
C ASP A 61 5.77 4.53 -9.93
N GLU A 62 5.69 4.77 -8.62
CA GLU A 62 5.80 3.72 -7.59
C GLU A 62 4.62 2.74 -7.65
N ILE A 63 3.39 3.23 -7.83
CA ILE A 63 2.21 2.37 -8.03
C ILE A 63 2.38 1.54 -9.30
N ASN A 64 2.82 2.19 -10.40
CA ASN A 64 3.06 1.52 -11.67
C ASN A 64 4.21 0.51 -11.58
N ALA A 65 5.21 0.74 -10.74
CA ALA A 65 6.34 -0.17 -10.54
C ALA A 65 5.90 -1.51 -9.93
N HIS A 66 4.90 -1.51 -9.04
CA HIS A 66 4.33 -2.73 -8.48
C HIS A 66 3.35 -3.44 -9.42
N PHE A 67 2.93 -2.79 -10.51
CA PHE A 67 1.95 -3.36 -11.43
C PHE A 67 2.57 -4.51 -12.25
N PRO A 68 1.97 -5.72 -12.27
CA PRO A 68 2.45 -6.82 -13.09
C PRO A 68 2.32 -6.51 -14.58
N VAL A 69 3.36 -6.82 -15.35
CA VAL A 69 3.40 -6.71 -16.81
C VAL A 69 3.74 -8.05 -17.43
N ALA A 70 3.20 -8.29 -18.62
CA ALA A 70 3.49 -9.49 -19.39
C ALA A 70 4.80 -9.31 -20.19
N LEU A 71 5.62 -10.35 -20.23
CA LEU A 71 6.90 -10.42 -20.93
C LEU A 71 6.89 -11.56 -21.94
N ARG A 72 7.29 -11.26 -23.16
CA ARG A 72 7.54 -12.27 -24.20
C ARG A 72 9.01 -12.62 -24.23
N VAL A 73 9.35 -13.74 -23.61
CA VAL A 73 10.69 -14.30 -23.66
C VAL A 73 10.71 -15.47 -24.62
N ARG A 74 11.68 -15.50 -25.53
CA ARG A 74 11.81 -16.62 -26.47
C ARG A 74 12.10 -17.92 -25.72
N TYR A 75 11.66 -19.03 -26.29
CA TYR A 75 11.82 -20.35 -25.68
C TYR A 75 13.30 -20.75 -25.52
N ASP A 76 14.14 -20.37 -26.49
CA ASP A 76 15.57 -20.66 -26.56
C ASP A 76 16.45 -19.72 -25.70
N ASP A 77 15.89 -18.60 -25.23
CA ASP A 77 16.60 -17.67 -24.34
C ASP A 77 16.57 -18.16 -22.88
N ASN A 78 17.36 -19.19 -22.62
CA ASN A 78 17.46 -19.80 -21.29
C ASN A 78 18.04 -18.84 -20.25
N THR A 79 18.90 -17.91 -20.64
CA THR A 79 19.51 -16.93 -19.73
C THR A 79 18.45 -16.00 -19.17
N THR A 80 17.65 -15.37 -20.02
CA THR A 80 16.56 -14.47 -19.58
C THR A 80 15.51 -15.24 -18.79
N ARG A 81 15.17 -16.48 -19.19
CA ARG A 81 14.21 -17.34 -18.46
C ARG A 81 14.70 -17.68 -17.05
N GLN A 82 15.99 -17.99 -16.88
CA GLN A 82 16.55 -18.26 -15.56
C GLN A 82 16.59 -17.00 -14.70
N LEU A 83 16.94 -15.85 -15.30
CA LEU A 83 16.94 -14.56 -14.62
C LEU A 83 15.57 -14.23 -14.04
N ILE A 84 14.52 -14.21 -14.87
CA ILE A 84 13.17 -13.84 -14.40
C ILE A 84 12.62 -14.82 -13.36
N LYS A 85 12.92 -16.12 -13.48
CA LYS A 85 12.50 -17.14 -12.51
C LYS A 85 13.08 -16.89 -11.12
N ARG A 86 14.35 -16.44 -11.03
CA ARG A 86 14.99 -16.08 -9.76
C ARG A 86 14.31 -14.89 -9.07
N HIS A 87 13.59 -14.07 -9.83
CA HIS A 87 12.80 -12.94 -9.34
C HIS A 87 11.30 -13.26 -9.21
N ASN A 88 10.94 -14.54 -9.02
CA ASN A 88 9.56 -15.00 -8.83
C ASN A 88 8.61 -14.66 -9.99
N ALA A 89 9.13 -14.62 -11.22
CA ALA A 89 8.28 -14.48 -12.40
C ALA A 89 7.28 -15.63 -12.51
N LYS A 90 6.03 -15.29 -12.80
CA LYS A 90 4.95 -16.27 -12.96
C LYS A 90 4.72 -16.56 -14.44
N TRP A 91 4.44 -17.81 -14.77
CA TRP A 91 4.14 -18.25 -16.14
C TRP A 91 2.64 -18.42 -16.32
N SER A 92 2.07 -17.76 -17.33
CA SER A 92 0.71 -18.03 -17.79
C SER A 92 0.75 -19.09 -18.89
N ALA A 93 0.10 -20.22 -18.65
CA ALA A 93 -0.05 -21.27 -19.66
C ALA A 93 -1.04 -20.85 -20.74
N GLN A 94 -2.07 -20.06 -20.38
CA GLN A 94 -3.07 -19.55 -21.31
C GLN A 94 -2.47 -18.56 -22.31
N GLN A 95 -1.74 -17.57 -21.81
CA GLN A 95 -1.16 -16.51 -22.64
C GLN A 95 0.20 -16.87 -23.23
N LYS A 96 0.84 -17.92 -22.71
CA LYS A 96 2.23 -18.29 -23.03
C LYS A 96 3.20 -17.12 -22.82
N LEU A 97 2.98 -16.36 -21.74
CA LEU A 97 3.77 -15.19 -21.36
C LEU A 97 4.24 -15.31 -19.91
N TRP A 98 5.38 -14.67 -19.65
CA TRP A 98 5.89 -14.50 -18.29
C TRP A 98 5.37 -13.21 -17.70
N TYR A 99 5.33 -13.10 -16.38
CA TYR A 99 4.85 -11.92 -15.71
C TYR A 99 5.69 -11.56 -14.50
N LEU A 100 5.96 -10.27 -14.36
CA LEU A 100 6.76 -9.65 -13.29
C LEU A 100 6.23 -8.24 -13.02
N PRO A 101 6.42 -7.69 -11.80
CA PRO A 101 6.21 -6.27 -11.54
C PRO A 101 7.04 -5.39 -12.48
N ARG A 102 6.43 -4.34 -13.04
CA ARG A 102 7.05 -3.41 -14.01
C ARG A 102 8.37 -2.84 -13.50
N GLY A 103 8.46 -2.51 -12.21
CA GLY A 103 9.68 -2.02 -11.56
C GLY A 103 10.84 -3.01 -11.66
N LEU A 104 10.59 -4.30 -11.44
CA LEU A 104 11.60 -5.34 -11.61
C LEU A 104 12.00 -5.51 -13.08
N VAL A 105 11.06 -5.37 -14.01
CA VAL A 105 11.36 -5.42 -15.45
C VAL A 105 12.30 -4.30 -15.87
N HIS A 106 12.08 -3.07 -15.37
CA HIS A 106 12.99 -1.95 -15.61
C HIS A 106 14.35 -2.15 -14.92
N ALA A 107 14.37 -2.61 -13.67
CA ALA A 107 15.62 -2.88 -12.94
C ALA A 107 16.48 -3.97 -13.61
N LEU A 108 15.85 -4.95 -14.26
CA LEU A 108 16.52 -6.01 -15.02
C LEU A 108 16.82 -5.61 -16.48
N ASN A 109 16.48 -4.38 -16.89
CA ASN A 109 16.62 -3.89 -18.27
C ASN A 109 15.87 -4.74 -19.33
N LEU A 110 14.72 -5.31 -18.95
CA LEU A 110 13.89 -6.20 -19.79
C LEU A 110 12.66 -5.49 -20.38
N ALA A 111 12.59 -4.16 -20.30
CA ALA A 111 11.40 -3.38 -20.71
C ALA A 111 11.01 -3.60 -22.19
N HIS A 112 11.98 -3.91 -23.05
CA HIS A 112 11.76 -4.21 -24.47
C HIS A 112 10.98 -5.52 -24.72
N LEU A 113 10.84 -6.38 -23.70
CA LEU A 113 10.08 -7.64 -23.78
C LEU A 113 8.61 -7.47 -23.37
N ILE A 114 8.20 -6.28 -22.93
CA ILE A 114 6.85 -6.02 -22.44
C ILE A 114 5.84 -6.17 -23.58
N VAL A 115 4.77 -6.92 -23.30
CA VAL A 115 3.58 -7.00 -24.15
C VAL A 115 2.47 -6.19 -23.49
N GLU A 116 2.22 -4.98 -24.00
CA GLU A 116 1.20 -4.09 -23.45
C GLU A 116 -0.21 -4.67 -23.62
N GLY A 117 -1.08 -4.45 -22.63
CA GLY A 117 -2.47 -4.90 -22.64
C GLY A 117 -2.72 -6.40 -22.40
N ALA A 118 -1.67 -7.23 -22.35
CA ALA A 118 -1.82 -8.69 -22.16
C ALA A 118 -2.21 -9.10 -20.73
N TYR A 119 -1.93 -8.25 -19.71
CA TYR A 119 -2.27 -8.54 -18.32
C TYR A 119 -3.77 -8.72 -18.08
N GLY A 120 -4.61 -7.87 -18.67
CA GLY A 120 -6.07 -7.95 -18.49
C GLY A 120 -6.73 -9.21 -19.07
N ALA A 121 -5.99 -9.98 -19.87
CA ALA A 121 -6.45 -11.24 -20.46
C ALA A 121 -5.92 -12.49 -19.72
N CYS A 122 -5.07 -12.31 -18.71
CA CYS A 122 -4.53 -13.40 -17.90
C CYS A 122 -5.44 -13.69 -16.71
N THR A 123 -6.01 -14.89 -16.67
CA THR A 123 -6.87 -15.32 -15.54
C THR A 123 -6.28 -16.51 -14.77
N ASP A 124 -5.19 -17.09 -15.27
CA ASP A 124 -4.55 -18.30 -14.73
C ASP A 124 -3.39 -18.01 -13.78
N VAL A 125 -3.04 -16.74 -13.59
CA VAL A 125 -1.95 -16.33 -12.70
C VAL A 125 -2.45 -15.26 -11.75
N ASP A 126 -2.49 -15.60 -10.46
CA ASP A 126 -2.80 -14.65 -9.39
C ASP A 126 -1.52 -13.99 -8.88
N PHE A 127 -1.35 -12.69 -9.12
CA PHE A 127 -0.19 -11.91 -8.66
C PHE A 127 -0.30 -11.41 -7.22
N TYR A 128 -1.49 -11.49 -6.63
CA TYR A 128 -1.79 -10.92 -5.31
C TYR A 128 -2.16 -11.96 -4.26
N ALA A 129 -2.16 -13.26 -4.59
CA ALA A 129 -2.46 -14.37 -3.67
C ALA A 129 -1.66 -14.37 -2.35
N GLU A 130 -0.53 -13.67 -2.28
CA GLU A 130 0.31 -13.57 -1.08
C GLU A 130 -0.23 -12.52 -0.06
N ASP A 131 -1.06 -11.57 -0.51
CA ASP A 131 -1.76 -10.60 0.32
C ASP A 131 -3.19 -11.10 0.53
N ARG A 132 -3.52 -11.65 1.71
CA ARG A 132 -4.82 -12.28 2.03
C ARG A 132 -6.01 -11.28 2.10
N ARG A 133 -5.99 -10.21 1.31
CA ARG A 133 -7.07 -9.22 1.22
C ARG A 133 -7.88 -9.43 -0.07
N PRO A 134 -9.22 -9.50 0.02
CA PRO A 134 -10.04 -9.74 -1.16
C PRO A 134 -9.85 -8.63 -2.21
N PRO A 135 -9.90 -8.94 -3.52
CA PRO A 135 -9.63 -8.00 -4.62
C PRO A 135 -10.48 -6.72 -4.58
N THR A 136 -11.66 -6.80 -3.97
CA THR A 136 -12.62 -5.72 -3.84
C THR A 136 -12.22 -4.65 -2.80
N GLN A 137 -11.17 -4.89 -2.02
CA GLN A 137 -10.71 -3.98 -0.97
C GLN A 137 -9.27 -3.46 -1.18
N ASN A 138 -8.65 -3.75 -2.33
CA ASN A 138 -7.33 -3.22 -2.65
C ASN A 138 -7.45 -1.95 -3.53
N PRO A 139 -7.17 -0.75 -2.99
CA PRO A 139 -7.31 0.51 -3.72
C PRO A 139 -6.33 0.65 -4.90
N HIS A 140 -5.33 -0.24 -5.02
CA HIS A 140 -4.38 -0.27 -6.13
C HIS A 140 -4.88 -0.97 -7.40
N TYR A 141 -6.18 -1.30 -7.49
CA TYR A 141 -6.78 -1.86 -8.71
C TYR A 141 -7.26 -0.72 -9.63
N PRO A 142 -6.53 -0.35 -10.71
CA PRO A 142 -7.08 0.55 -11.71
C PRO A 142 -8.15 -0.22 -12.49
N TYR A 143 -9.41 -0.07 -12.08
CA TYR A 143 -10.54 -0.50 -12.90
C TYR A 143 -10.53 0.32 -14.20
N ARG A 144 -10.14 -0.32 -15.30
CA ARG A 144 -10.55 0.14 -16.63
C ARG A 144 -12.01 -0.27 -16.78
N LYS A 145 -12.95 0.63 -16.49
CA LYS A 145 -14.36 0.43 -16.89
C LYS A 145 -14.37 0.22 -18.41
N LYS A 146 -14.68 -1.00 -18.86
CA LYS A 146 -15.16 -1.20 -20.23
C LYS A 146 -16.53 -0.54 -20.29
N GLY A 147 -16.63 0.54 -21.06
CA GLY A 147 -17.92 1.06 -21.49
C GLY A 147 -18.60 0.02 -22.37
N TYR A 148 -19.83 -0.33 -21.99
CA TYR A 148 -20.86 -0.85 -22.86
C TYR A 148 -22.08 0.04 -22.64
#